data_AF-A0A9E1BL04-F1
#
_entry.id   AF-A0A9E1BL04-F1
#
_cell.length_a   1.000
_cell.length_b   1.000
_cell.length_c   1.000
_cell.angle_alpha   90.00
_cell.angle_beta   90.00
_cell.angle_gamma   90.00
#
_symmetry.space_group_name_H-M   'P 1'
#
loop_
_entity.id
_entity.type
_entity.pdbx_description
1 polymer ?
#
loop_
_entity_poly.entity_id
_entity_poly.type
_entity_poly.pdbx_seq_one_letter_code
_entity_poly.pdbx_strand_id
1 'polypeptide(L)'
;MKKKTIVIICAIILFIGGVVAILLFNQKPKVGQFNFVEYSNYIIDFPSNIVLGPVNNAESAKDKAQSVWLQLYGESIKDEKPYQVFFDESNEMWLVTGSMPKCLFDTTKGGVANIIIRKSDGKVLAVWHDK
;
A
#
# COMPACT_ATOMS: atom_id res chain seq x y z
N MET A 1 0.60 2.99 53.00
CA MET A 1 1.48 3.55 51.94
C MET A 1 1.48 2.74 50.63
N LYS A 2 1.31 1.40 50.64
CA LYS A 2 1.42 0.55 49.45
C LYS A 2 0.36 0.76 48.34
N LYS A 3 -0.92 1.02 48.69
CA LYS A 3 -2.01 1.18 47.70
C LYS A 3 -1.85 2.40 46.79
N LYS A 4 -1.44 3.56 47.32
CA LYS A 4 -1.23 4.78 46.52
C LYS A 4 -0.07 4.61 45.53
N THR A 5 1.01 3.94 45.94
CA THR A 5 2.15 3.63 45.07
C THR A 5 1.76 2.67 43.93
N ILE A 6 0.93 1.65 44.21
CA ILE A 6 0.44 0.72 43.18
C ILE A 6 -0.42 1.45 42.13
N VAL A 7 -1.31 2.34 42.55
CA VAL A 7 -2.15 3.13 41.62
C VAL A 7 -1.30 4.02 40.70
N ILE A 8 -0.26 4.65 41.26
CA ILE A 8 0.66 5.50 40.49
C ILE A 8 1.44 4.67 39.45
N ILE A 9 1.92 3.48 39.83
CA ILE A 9 2.62 2.57 38.90
C ILE A 9 1.71 2.12 37.75
N CYS A 10 0.46 1.75 38.05
CA CYS A 10 -0.50 1.38 37.01
C CYS A 10 -0.80 2.53 36.03
N ALA A 11 -0.91 3.76 36.54
CA ALA A 11 -1.12 4.94 35.70
C ALA A 11 0.07 5.20 34.75
N ILE A 12 1.31 5.01 35.24
CA ILE A 12 2.53 5.17 34.43
C ILE A 12 2.58 4.10 33.33
N ILE A 13 2.25 2.84 33.63
CA ILE A 13 2.24 1.77 32.63
C ILE A 13 1.21 2.04 31.54
N LEU A 14 0.01 2.49 31.90
CA LEU A 14 -1.02 2.88 30.93
C LEU A 14 -0.58 4.04 30.05
N PHE A 15 0.09 5.03 30.64
CA PHE A 15 0.61 6.18 29.90
C PHE A 15 1.71 5.77 28.91
N ILE A 16 2.67 4.95 29.35
CA ILE A 16 3.73 4.42 28.49
C ILE A 16 3.13 3.58 27.35
N GLY A 17 2.16 2.70 27.67
CA GLY A 17 1.45 1.90 26.67
C GLY A 17 0.73 2.76 25.62
N GLY A 18 0.06 3.83 26.05
CA GLY A 18 -0.60 4.78 25.17
C GLY A 18 0.39 5.51 24.24
N VAL A 19 1.53 5.97 24.78
CA VAL A 19 2.58 6.64 23.98
C VAL A 19 3.20 5.68 22.96
N VAL A 20 3.51 4.44 23.37
CA VAL A 20 4.04 3.41 22.45
C VAL A 20 3.04 3.09 21.35
N ALA A 21 1.76 2.95 21.67
CA ALA A 21 0.72 2.73 20.67
C ALA A 21 0.66 3.87 19.65
N ILE A 22 0.65 5.13 20.11
CA ILE A 22 0.66 6.31 19.22
C ILE A 22 1.88 6.29 18.29
N LEU A 23 3.07 5.96 18.79
CA LEU A 23 4.28 5.88 17.97
C LEU A 23 4.23 4.76 16.93
N LEU A 24 3.62 3.61 17.27
CA LEU A 24 3.43 2.50 16.32
C LEU A 24 2.39 2.86 15.24
N PHE A 25 1.30 3.53 15.60
CA PHE A 25 0.26 3.95 14.65
C PHE A 25 0.67 5.14 13.76
N ASN A 26 1.63 5.97 14.19
CA ASN A 26 2.12 7.12 13.42
C ASN A 26 3.23 6.79 12.41
N GLN A 27 3.61 5.52 12.23
CA GLN A 27 4.55 5.19 11.17
C GLN A 27 3.90 5.44 9.81
N LYS A 28 4.31 6.51 9.14
CA LYS A 28 3.91 6.78 7.75
C LYS A 28 4.27 5.56 6.89
N PRO A 29 3.39 5.13 5.96
CA PRO A 29 3.71 4.02 5.08
C PRO A 29 5.03 4.32 4.36
N LYS A 30 5.97 3.38 4.44
CA LYS A 30 7.27 3.51 3.78
C LYS A 30 7.02 3.49 2.26
N VAL A 31 7.21 4.63 1.62
CA VAL A 31 7.13 4.77 0.16
C VAL A 31 8.49 4.36 -0.40
N GLY A 32 8.51 3.33 -1.24
CA GLY A 32 9.71 2.95 -1.98
C GLY A 32 9.95 3.85 -3.18
N GLN A 33 11.11 3.68 -3.82
CA GLN A 33 11.39 4.30 -5.12
C GLN A 33 11.30 3.23 -6.20
N PHE A 34 10.87 3.63 -7.40
CA PHE A 34 10.95 2.79 -8.60
C PHE A 34 11.28 3.67 -9.82
N ASN A 35 11.77 3.04 -10.89
CA ASN A 35 12.03 3.70 -12.16
C ASN A 35 10.93 3.31 -13.15
N PHE A 36 10.07 4.26 -13.52
CA PHE A 36 8.97 4.04 -14.44
C PHE A 36 9.42 3.46 -15.80
N VAL A 37 10.61 3.82 -16.28
CA VAL A 37 11.13 3.38 -17.58
C VAL A 37 11.30 1.85 -17.64
N GLU A 38 11.65 1.23 -16.51
CA GLU A 38 11.81 -0.24 -16.41
C GLU A 38 10.49 -0.98 -16.60
N TYR A 39 9.35 -0.29 -16.48
CA TYR A 39 8.00 -0.85 -16.65
C TYR A 39 7.38 -0.57 -18.02
N SER A 40 8.16 -0.06 -18.99
CA SER A 40 7.65 0.32 -20.33
C SER A 40 6.88 -0.81 -21.02
N ASN A 41 7.35 -2.06 -20.90
CA ASN A 41 6.68 -3.21 -21.52
C ASN A 41 5.29 -3.44 -20.93
N TYR A 42 5.13 -3.36 -19.61
CA TYR A 42 3.84 -3.54 -18.94
C TYR A 42 2.81 -2.47 -19.34
N ILE A 43 3.27 -1.25 -19.62
CA ILE A 43 2.40 -0.14 -20.06
C ILE A 43 1.89 -0.39 -21.48
N ILE A 44 2.74 -0.97 -22.33
CA ILE A 44 2.38 -1.33 -23.71
C ILE A 44 1.43 -2.53 -23.70
N ASP A 45 1.70 -3.54 -22.88
CA ASP A 45 0.99 -4.81 -22.87
C ASP A 45 -0.33 -4.75 -22.09
N PHE A 46 -0.39 -3.95 -21.02
CA PHE A 46 -1.54 -3.86 -20.11
C PHE A 46 -2.05 -2.41 -19.92
N PRO A 47 -2.34 -1.68 -21.01
CA PRO A 47 -2.77 -0.28 -20.92
C PRO A 47 -4.15 -0.16 -20.25
N SER A 48 -4.41 1.00 -19.66
CA SER A 48 -5.73 1.33 -19.10
C SER A 48 -6.23 2.70 -19.55
N ASN A 49 -7.56 2.82 -19.62
CA ASN A 49 -8.25 4.08 -19.91
C ASN A 49 -8.87 4.71 -18.66
N ILE A 50 -8.60 4.15 -17.47
CA ILE A 50 -9.14 4.64 -16.20
C ILE A 50 -8.46 5.96 -15.82
N VAL A 51 -9.25 6.93 -15.35
CA VAL A 51 -8.78 8.20 -14.80
C VAL A 51 -9.38 8.39 -13.41
N LEU A 52 -8.53 8.48 -12.39
CA LEU A 52 -8.93 8.49 -10.99
C LEU A 52 -8.97 9.91 -10.40
N GLY A 53 -8.55 10.94 -11.15
CA GLY A 53 -8.27 12.26 -10.62
C GLY A 53 -6.98 12.32 -9.80
N PRO A 54 -6.51 13.52 -9.42
CA PRO A 54 -5.19 13.71 -8.79
C PRO A 54 -4.93 12.80 -7.59
N VAL A 55 -3.71 12.29 -7.48
CA VAL A 55 -3.27 11.34 -6.45
C VAL A 55 -2.08 11.92 -5.70
N ASN A 56 -2.36 12.72 -4.68
CA ASN A 56 -1.33 13.57 -4.05
C ASN A 56 -0.51 12.88 -2.95
N ASN A 57 -0.89 11.66 -2.52
CA ASN A 57 -0.19 10.93 -1.47
C ASN A 57 -0.35 9.42 -1.62
N ALA A 58 0.52 8.68 -0.94
CA ALA A 58 0.59 7.22 -1.00
C ALA A 58 -0.66 6.50 -0.48
N GLU A 59 -1.39 7.10 0.46
CA GLU A 59 -2.64 6.54 0.98
C GLU A 59 -3.73 6.59 -0.09
N SER A 60 -3.91 7.75 -0.72
CA SER A 60 -4.80 7.93 -1.86
C SER A 60 -4.44 7.00 -3.03
N ALA A 61 -3.14 6.79 -3.30
CA ALA A 61 -2.70 5.85 -4.32
C ALA A 61 -3.16 4.41 -4.01
N LYS A 62 -3.00 3.95 -2.76
CA LYS A 62 -3.46 2.63 -2.31
C LYS A 62 -4.97 2.47 -2.42
N ASP A 63 -5.74 3.44 -1.93
CA ASP A 63 -7.21 3.34 -1.90
C ASP A 63 -7.78 3.31 -3.31
N LYS A 64 -7.23 4.13 -4.21
CA LYS A 64 -7.62 4.16 -5.62
C LYS A 64 -7.20 2.87 -6.35
N ALA A 65 -5.97 2.40 -6.13
CA ALA A 65 -5.49 1.12 -6.65
C ALA A 65 -6.38 -0.05 -6.21
N GLN A 66 -6.68 -0.14 -4.91
CA GLN A 66 -7.56 -1.16 -4.36
C GLN A 66 -8.94 -1.12 -5.01
N SER A 67 -9.50 0.09 -5.20
CA SER A 67 -10.82 0.25 -5.82
C SER A 67 -10.84 -0.25 -7.26
N VAL A 68 -9.79 0.05 -8.05
CA VAL A 68 -9.63 -0.45 -9.43
C VAL A 68 -9.49 -1.97 -9.42
N TRP A 69 -8.64 -2.55 -8.57
CA TRP A 69 -8.45 -3.99 -8.51
C TRP A 69 -9.68 -4.74 -8.01
N LEU A 70 -10.44 -4.21 -7.05
CA LEU A 70 -11.70 -4.81 -6.62
C LEU A 70 -12.71 -4.89 -7.77
N GLN A 71 -12.73 -3.89 -8.65
CA GLN A 71 -13.58 -3.89 -9.83
C GLN A 71 -13.12 -4.92 -10.88
N LEU A 72 -11.81 -5.09 -11.06
CA LEU A 72 -11.24 -5.94 -12.11
C LEU A 72 -11.09 -7.41 -11.70
N TYR A 73 -10.65 -7.66 -10.47
CA TYR A 73 -10.24 -8.97 -9.95
C TYR A 73 -11.12 -9.46 -8.80
N GLY A 74 -11.99 -8.61 -8.26
CA GLY A 74 -12.90 -8.97 -7.18
C GLY A 74 -12.21 -9.03 -5.81
N GLU A 75 -12.88 -9.70 -4.88
CA GLU A 75 -12.55 -9.69 -3.45
C GLU A 75 -11.22 -10.38 -3.11
N SER A 76 -10.70 -11.24 -3.99
CA SER A 76 -9.42 -11.95 -3.78
C SER A 76 -8.24 -11.01 -3.61
N ILE A 77 -8.31 -9.78 -4.14
CA ILE A 77 -7.25 -8.78 -3.97
C ILE A 77 -7.00 -8.40 -2.51
N LYS A 78 -7.98 -8.63 -1.63
CA LYS A 78 -7.81 -8.33 -0.20
C LYS A 78 -6.79 -9.28 0.46
N ASP A 79 -6.56 -10.46 -0.12
CA ASP A 79 -5.56 -11.43 0.34
C ASP A 79 -4.12 -10.96 0.07
N GLU A 80 -3.93 -10.00 -0.83
CA GLU A 80 -2.62 -9.48 -1.23
C GLU A 80 -2.18 -8.27 -0.40
N LYS A 81 -2.81 -8.05 0.76
CA LYS A 81 -2.39 -7.01 1.70
C LYS A 81 -1.18 -7.48 2.52
N PRO A 82 -0.32 -6.55 3.00
CA PRO A 82 -0.38 -5.10 2.80
C PRO A 82 0.11 -4.63 1.41
N TYR A 83 -0.63 -3.71 0.80
CA TYR A 83 -0.21 -3.08 -0.45
C TYR A 83 1.04 -2.21 -0.23
N GLN A 84 2.01 -2.36 -1.13
CA GLN A 84 3.22 -1.56 -1.15
C GLN A 84 3.08 -0.43 -2.16
N VAL A 85 3.67 0.72 -1.83
CA VAL A 85 3.61 1.93 -2.67
C VAL A 85 5.01 2.38 -2.98
N PHE A 86 5.25 2.65 -4.26
CA PHE A 86 6.48 3.21 -4.76
C PHE A 86 6.17 4.49 -5.53
N PHE A 87 7.10 5.43 -5.50
CA PHE A 87 6.99 6.70 -6.21
C PHE A 87 8.23 6.95 -7.07
N ASP A 88 8.00 7.34 -8.31
CA ASP A 88 9.01 7.86 -9.22
C ASP A 88 8.90 9.39 -9.21
N GLU A 89 9.86 10.06 -8.57
CA GLU A 89 9.89 11.53 -8.49
C GLU A 89 10.17 12.20 -9.85
N SER A 90 10.88 11.53 -10.75
CA SER A 90 11.27 12.10 -12.04
C SER A 90 10.10 12.15 -13.02
N ASN A 91 9.25 11.12 -12.99
CA ASN A 91 8.09 11.01 -13.87
C ASN A 91 6.75 11.32 -13.17
N GLU A 92 6.77 11.58 -11.87
CA GLU A 92 5.60 11.79 -11.01
C GLU A 92 4.57 10.64 -11.11
N MET A 93 5.07 9.41 -11.02
CA MET A 93 4.26 8.19 -11.14
C MET A 93 4.19 7.45 -9.81
N TRP A 94 3.02 6.91 -9.50
CA TRP A 94 2.81 5.94 -8.43
C TRP A 94 2.82 4.53 -9.01
N LEU A 95 3.51 3.62 -8.33
CA LEU A 95 3.33 2.18 -8.51
C LEU A 95 2.75 1.63 -7.21
N VAL A 96 1.63 0.91 -7.31
CA VAL A 96 1.06 0.17 -6.19
C VAL A 96 1.09 -1.31 -6.55
N THR A 97 1.56 -2.13 -5.63
CA THR A 97 1.63 -3.59 -5.79
C THR A 97 1.03 -4.29 -4.58
N GLY A 98 0.39 -5.43 -4.84
CA GLY A 98 0.08 -6.41 -3.81
C GLY A 98 1.34 -6.96 -3.15
N SER A 99 1.13 -7.66 -2.03
CA SER A 99 2.14 -8.45 -1.35
C SER A 99 1.59 -9.84 -1.11
N MET A 100 2.33 -10.86 -1.50
CA MET A 100 1.95 -12.23 -1.16
C MET A 100 2.35 -12.52 0.30
N PRO A 101 1.45 -13.06 1.13
CA PRO A 101 1.84 -13.59 2.43
C PRO A 101 2.92 -14.65 2.21
N LYS A 102 4.08 -14.50 2.87
CA LYS A 102 5.14 -15.53 2.90
C LYS A 102 4.69 -16.73 3.75
N CYS A 103 3.57 -17.36 3.42
CA CYS A 103 3.14 -18.58 4.07
C CYS A 103 3.94 -19.73 3.43
N LEU A 104 4.86 -20.29 4.22
CA LEU A 104 5.94 -21.21 3.85
C LEU A 104 5.52 -22.52 3.14
N PHE A 105 4.23 -22.75 2.85
CA PHE A 105 3.72 -24.03 2.37
C PHE A 105 2.63 -23.94 1.28
N ASP A 106 2.27 -22.75 0.79
CA ASP A 106 1.31 -22.60 -0.30
C ASP A 106 1.97 -21.96 -1.53
N THR A 107 2.33 -22.80 -2.50
CA THR A 107 2.92 -22.40 -3.79
C THR A 107 1.85 -22.24 -4.90
N THR A 108 0.57 -22.35 -4.56
CA THR A 108 -0.50 -22.46 -5.57
C THR A 108 -0.99 -21.10 -6.09
N LYS A 109 -1.04 -20.08 -5.22
CA LYS A 109 -1.31 -18.70 -5.65
C LYS A 109 0.01 -18.05 -6.05
N GLY A 110 0.18 -17.78 -7.34
CA GLY A 110 1.33 -17.02 -7.80
C GLY A 110 0.87 -15.67 -8.33
N GLY A 111 1.65 -14.65 -7.98
CA GLY A 111 1.50 -13.30 -8.47
C GLY A 111 0.56 -12.40 -7.68
N VAL A 112 0.64 -11.10 -7.96
CA VAL A 112 -0.05 -10.03 -7.26
C VAL A 112 -0.53 -8.99 -8.27
N ALA A 113 -1.52 -8.19 -7.91
CA ALA A 113 -1.93 -7.07 -8.73
C ALA A 113 -0.97 -5.90 -8.62
N ASN A 114 -0.81 -5.23 -9.74
CA ASN A 114 0.05 -4.08 -9.92
C ASN A 114 -0.70 -2.99 -10.69
N ILE A 115 -0.40 -1.73 -10.40
CA ILE A 115 -0.97 -0.58 -11.09
C ILE A 115 -0.01 0.59 -11.10
N ILE A 116 0.11 1.25 -12.26
CA ILE A 116 0.85 2.50 -12.40
C ILE A 116 -0.11 3.66 -12.64
N ILE A 117 -0.02 4.70 -11.81
CA ILE A 117 -0.94 5.84 -11.79
C ILE A 117 -0.13 7.13 -11.86
N ARG A 118 -0.48 8.03 -12.78
CA ARG A 118 0.09 9.37 -12.81
C ARG A 118 -0.44 10.21 -11.67
N LYS A 119 0.44 10.89 -10.94
CA LYS A 119 0.10 11.76 -9.80
C LYS A 119 -0.84 12.90 -10.17
N SER A 120 -0.59 13.57 -11.30
CA SER A 120 -1.24 14.85 -11.65
C SER A 120 -2.72 14.74 -12.00
N ASP A 121 -3.10 13.75 -12.80
CA ASP A 121 -4.47 13.56 -13.32
C ASP A 121 -5.12 12.24 -12.89
N GLY A 122 -4.35 11.34 -12.25
CA GLY A 122 -4.80 10.01 -11.89
C GLY A 122 -5.00 9.08 -13.07
N LYS A 123 -4.44 9.40 -14.25
CA LYS A 123 -4.46 8.49 -15.40
C LYS A 123 -3.74 7.21 -15.01
N VAL A 124 -4.42 6.08 -15.22
CA VAL A 124 -3.83 4.76 -15.03
C VAL A 124 -3.10 4.37 -16.30
N LEU A 125 -1.79 4.19 -16.21
CA LEU A 125 -0.96 3.85 -17.38
C LEU A 125 -0.95 2.34 -17.62
N ALA A 126 -0.95 1.56 -16.55
CA ALA A 126 -1.02 0.10 -16.64
C ALA A 126 -1.73 -0.50 -15.42
N VAL A 127 -2.44 -1.60 -15.64
CA VAL A 127 -2.96 -2.48 -14.58
C VAL A 127 -2.72 -3.91 -15.01
N TRP A 128 -2.04 -4.70 -14.18
CA TRP A 128 -1.84 -6.12 -14.46
C TRP A 128 -1.88 -6.92 -13.18
N HIS A 129 -2.07 -8.22 -13.32
CA HIS A 129 -1.88 -9.19 -12.27
C HIS A 129 -0.73 -10.09 -12.69
N ASP A 130 0.24 -10.32 -11.82
CA ASP A 130 1.28 -11.30 -12.11
C ASP A 130 0.62 -12.69 -12.17
N LYS A 131 0.94 -13.49 -13.18
CA LYS A 131 0.27 -14.76 -13.58
C LYS A 131 -1.16 -14.66 -14.14
#